data_AF-A0A7V2ADJ4-F1
#
_entry.id   AF-A0A7V2ADJ4-F1
#
_cell.length_a   1.000
_cell.length_b   1.000
_cell.length_c   1.000
_cell.angle_alpha   90.00
_cell.angle_beta   90.00
_cell.angle_gamma   90.00
#
_symmetry.space_group_name_H-M   'P 1'
#
loop_
_entity.id
_entity.type
_entity.pdbx_description
1 polymer ?
#
loop_
_entity_poly.entity_id
_entity_poly.type
_entity_poly.pdbx_seq_one_letter_code
_entity_poly.pdbx_strand_id
1 'polypeptide(L)'
;SNIAPDELYRDGLQRDRFEPAIELIKAHTRVVHMQGDVDYRLRFLEHAQTWLTPSGPAADESLSDDFDHVAPEAGRKEQWLEIEGRQLRTRCLADGVVWFDFEEICGGPRSQNDYIELAACFHTVLVSGIPVFDEDANDTARRFINLVDVLYDHHVTLIASADAAPDELYRGRRLAMEFERTASRLVEMQSRQYLSQSHLA
;
A
#
# COMPACT_ATOMS: atom_id res chain seq x y z
N SER A 1 0.46 -7.74 12.91
CA SER A 1 -0.23 -7.08 14.04
C SER A 1 0.78 -6.72 15.13
N ASN A 2 0.89 -5.44 15.49
CA ASN A 2 1.79 -4.94 16.56
C ASN A 2 1.10 -4.85 17.93
N ILE A 3 -0.10 -5.44 18.06
CA ILE A 3 -0.92 -5.39 19.27
C ILE A 3 -0.46 -6.50 20.19
N ALA A 4 -0.05 -6.15 21.42
CA ALA A 4 0.35 -7.16 22.39
C ALA A 4 -0.83 -8.10 22.70
N PRO A 5 -0.60 -9.39 23.00
CA PRO A 5 -1.68 -10.36 23.20
C PRO A 5 -2.75 -9.91 24.21
N ASP A 6 -2.35 -9.22 25.28
CA ASP A 6 -3.27 -8.70 26.30
C ASP A 6 -4.20 -7.59 25.78
N GLU A 7 -3.80 -6.91 24.72
CA GLU A 7 -4.56 -5.82 24.09
C GLU A 7 -5.44 -6.31 22.92
N LEU A 8 -5.36 -7.60 22.56
CA LEU A 8 -6.22 -8.17 21.54
C LEU A 8 -7.69 -8.01 21.95
N TYR A 9 -8.47 -7.43 21.03
CA TYR A 9 -9.92 -7.27 21.18
C TYR A 9 -10.34 -6.46 22.43
N ARG A 10 -9.50 -5.51 22.87
CA ARG A 10 -9.69 -4.69 24.09
C ARG A 10 -11.07 -4.03 24.19
N ASP A 11 -11.63 -3.54 23.08
CA ASP A 11 -12.94 -2.89 23.02
C ASP A 11 -14.00 -3.73 22.27
N GLY A 12 -13.72 -5.01 22.05
CA GLY A 12 -14.59 -5.91 21.33
C GLY A 12 -15.83 -6.35 22.14
N LEU A 13 -16.95 -6.53 21.44
CA LEU A 13 -18.19 -7.00 22.05
C LEU A 13 -17.98 -8.39 22.67
N GLN A 14 -18.27 -8.55 23.97
CA GLN A 14 -18.08 -9.81 24.72
C GLN A 14 -16.61 -10.27 24.84
N ARG A 15 -15.66 -9.35 25.05
CA ARG A 15 -14.22 -9.66 25.25
C ARG A 15 -13.94 -10.80 26.23
N ASP A 16 -14.72 -10.94 27.30
CA ASP A 16 -14.60 -12.01 28.30
C ASP A 16 -14.64 -13.42 27.67
N ARG A 17 -15.32 -13.58 26.53
CA ARG A 17 -15.34 -14.85 25.78
C ARG A 17 -14.08 -15.11 24.97
N PHE A 18 -13.32 -14.05 24.68
CA PHE A 18 -12.07 -14.09 23.94
C PHE A 18 -10.85 -14.22 24.86
N GLU A 19 -10.99 -13.90 26.15
CA GLU A 19 -9.92 -14.08 27.15
C GLU A 19 -9.33 -15.50 27.20
N PRO A 20 -10.10 -16.60 27.12
CA PRO A 20 -9.52 -17.94 27.07
C PRO A 20 -8.61 -18.16 25.85
N ALA A 21 -8.93 -17.55 24.71
CA ALA A 21 -8.10 -17.63 23.51
C ALA A 21 -6.81 -16.81 23.65
N ILE A 22 -6.89 -15.63 24.28
CA ILE A 22 -5.71 -14.80 24.61
C ILE A 22 -4.77 -15.58 25.53
N GLU A 23 -5.29 -16.27 26.53
CA GLU A 23 -4.49 -17.10 27.43
C GLU A 23 -3.83 -18.28 26.71
N LEU A 24 -4.54 -18.93 25.77
CA LEU A 24 -3.94 -19.96 24.91
C LEU A 24 -2.81 -19.40 24.03
N ILE A 25 -2.98 -18.20 23.46
CA ILE A 25 -1.93 -17.53 22.68
C ILE A 25 -0.71 -17.28 23.58
N LYS A 26 -0.90 -16.75 24.78
CA LYS A 26 0.21 -16.50 25.73
C LYS A 26 0.90 -17.77 26.20
N ALA A 27 0.15 -18.85 26.39
CA ALA A 27 0.69 -20.14 26.84
C ALA A 27 1.48 -20.87 25.74
N HIS A 28 1.09 -20.70 24.48
CA HIS A 28 1.63 -21.48 23.36
C HIS A 28 2.46 -20.69 22.36
N THR A 29 2.55 -19.37 22.51
CA THR A 29 3.39 -18.52 21.66
C THR A 29 4.38 -17.73 22.50
N ARG A 30 5.50 -17.33 21.88
CA ARG A 30 6.46 -16.43 22.50
C ARG A 30 6.28 -15.04 21.90
N VAL A 31 5.92 -14.07 22.74
CA VAL A 31 5.95 -12.67 22.34
C VAL A 31 7.41 -12.28 22.08
N VAL A 32 7.73 -12.00 20.82
CA VAL A 32 9.02 -11.43 20.45
C VAL A 32 8.85 -9.92 20.41
N HIS A 33 9.31 -9.25 21.46
CA HIS A 33 9.45 -7.80 21.43
C HIS A 33 10.61 -7.46 20.49
N MET A 34 10.32 -6.95 19.31
CA MET A 34 11.34 -6.27 18.52
C MET A 34 11.78 -5.06 19.33
N GLN A 35 13.02 -5.09 19.84
CA GLN A 35 13.57 -3.97 20.60
C GLN A 35 13.62 -2.75 19.67
N GLY A 36 12.69 -1.83 19.91
CA GLY A 36 12.56 -0.57 19.19
C GLY A 36 13.65 0.39 19.58
N ASP A 37 14.58 0.59 18.65
CA ASP A 37 15.31 1.85 18.44
C ASP A 37 15.51 2.12 16.94
N VAL A 38 15.38 1.09 16.10
CA VAL A 38 15.56 1.18 14.65
C VAL A 38 14.39 0.50 13.95
N ASP A 39 13.46 1.31 13.42
CA ASP A 39 12.52 0.83 12.42
C ASP A 39 13.31 0.61 11.11
N TYR A 40 13.73 -0.64 10.89
CA TYR A 40 14.51 -1.04 9.71
C TYR A 40 13.72 -0.83 8.41
N ARG A 41 12.38 -0.91 8.47
CA ARG A 41 11.51 -0.63 7.34
C ARG A 41 11.52 0.86 7.02
N LEU A 42 11.36 1.73 8.02
CA LEU A 42 11.47 3.18 7.82
C LEU A 42 12.86 3.57 7.29
N ARG A 43 13.94 3.02 7.86
CA ARG A 43 15.30 3.30 7.36
C ARG A 43 15.49 2.85 5.92
N PHE A 44 14.92 1.72 5.53
CA PHE A 44 14.93 1.28 4.14
C PHE A 44 14.19 2.28 3.26
N LEU A 45 12.94 2.62 3.61
CA LEU A 45 12.10 3.56 2.86
C LEU A 45 12.70 4.97 2.75
N GLU A 46 13.46 5.43 3.75
CA GLU A 46 14.18 6.72 3.70
C GLU A 46 15.27 6.75 2.62
N HIS A 47 15.81 5.59 2.23
CA HIS A 47 16.86 5.46 1.21
C HIS A 47 16.34 4.90 -0.12
N ALA A 48 15.23 4.17 -0.09
CA ALA A 48 14.58 3.62 -1.27
C ALA A 48 13.95 4.74 -2.10
N GLN A 49 14.05 4.63 -3.42
CA GLN A 49 13.28 5.48 -4.32
C GLN A 49 11.87 4.90 -4.43
N THR A 50 10.94 5.41 -3.62
CA THR A 50 9.55 4.92 -3.61
C THR A 50 8.78 5.31 -4.89
N TRP A 51 9.35 6.13 -5.76
CA TRP A 51 8.85 6.41 -7.11
C TRP A 51 9.94 6.18 -8.15
N LEU A 52 9.76 5.18 -9.00
CA LEU A 52 10.70 4.77 -10.04
C LEU A 52 10.23 5.27 -11.40
N THR A 53 11.13 5.88 -12.17
CA THR A 53 10.85 6.36 -13.53
C THR A 53 12.08 6.16 -14.43
N PRO A 54 11.92 5.67 -15.67
CA PRO A 54 10.67 5.17 -16.28
C PRO A 54 10.26 3.79 -15.74
N SER A 55 9.02 3.39 -16.01
CA SER A 55 8.57 2.02 -15.78
C SER A 55 9.27 1.05 -16.72
N GLY A 56 9.30 -0.24 -16.36
CA GLY A 56 9.88 -1.30 -17.17
C GLY A 56 10.64 -2.34 -16.36
N PRO A 57 11.36 -3.27 -17.02
CA PRO A 57 11.96 -4.43 -16.36
C PRO A 57 12.92 -4.10 -15.21
N ALA A 58 13.74 -3.06 -15.36
CA ALA A 58 14.67 -2.64 -14.29
C ALA A 58 13.93 -2.06 -13.07
N ALA A 59 12.80 -1.37 -13.30
CA ALA A 59 11.95 -0.87 -12.23
C ALA A 59 11.23 -2.05 -11.55
N ASP A 60 10.76 -3.04 -12.31
CA ASP A 60 10.15 -4.27 -11.75
C ASP A 60 11.14 -5.08 -10.89
N GLU A 61 12.41 -5.16 -11.29
CA GLU A 61 13.47 -5.76 -10.46
C GLU A 61 13.64 -4.98 -9.15
N SER A 62 13.73 -3.64 -9.23
CA SER A 62 13.85 -2.79 -8.04
C SER A 62 12.63 -2.90 -7.13
N LEU A 63 11.40 -2.93 -7.68
CA LEU A 63 10.17 -3.16 -6.93
C LEU A 63 10.14 -4.53 -6.25
N SER A 64 10.69 -5.57 -6.89
CA SER A 64 10.81 -6.89 -6.28
C SER A 64 11.75 -6.86 -5.08
N ASP A 65 12.89 -6.18 -5.20
CA ASP A 65 13.84 -6.02 -4.09
C ASP A 65 13.21 -5.21 -2.95
N ASP A 66 12.51 -4.11 -3.28
CA ASP A 66 11.78 -3.29 -2.32
C ASP A 66 10.71 -4.12 -1.58
N PHE A 67 9.93 -4.93 -2.31
CA PHE A 67 8.92 -5.83 -1.75
C PHE A 67 9.53 -6.75 -0.70
N ASP A 68 10.64 -7.41 -1.03
CA ASP A 68 11.31 -8.36 -0.13
C ASP A 68 11.88 -7.69 1.13
N HIS A 69 12.19 -6.39 1.08
CA HIS A 69 12.65 -5.62 2.23
C HIS A 69 11.50 -5.14 3.13
N VAL A 70 10.36 -4.76 2.55
CA VAL A 70 9.22 -4.24 3.33
C VAL A 70 8.29 -5.35 3.82
N ALA A 71 8.29 -6.50 3.15
CA ALA A 71 7.46 -7.65 3.52
C ALA A 71 8.00 -8.35 4.78
N PRO A 72 7.14 -8.71 5.74
CA PRO A 72 7.57 -9.43 6.94
C PRO A 72 7.90 -10.91 6.66
N GLU A 73 7.46 -11.43 5.52
CA GLU A 73 7.62 -12.82 5.10
C GLU A 73 7.83 -12.92 3.59
N ALA A 74 8.30 -14.07 3.13
CA ALA A 74 8.46 -14.32 1.70
C ALA A 74 7.13 -14.17 0.95
N GLY A 75 7.13 -13.32 -0.07
CA GLY A 75 5.95 -13.03 -0.86
C GLY A 75 5.42 -14.23 -1.65
N ARG A 76 4.10 -14.37 -1.67
CA ARG A 76 3.38 -15.34 -2.51
C ARG A 76 3.05 -14.69 -3.84
N LYS A 77 3.62 -15.21 -4.93
CA LYS A 77 3.42 -14.67 -6.28
C LYS A 77 2.06 -15.05 -6.86
N GLU A 78 1.53 -14.18 -7.73
CA GLU A 78 0.35 -14.44 -8.56
C GLU A 78 -0.90 -14.90 -7.80
N GLN A 79 -1.12 -14.37 -6.59
CA GLN A 79 -2.28 -14.74 -5.78
C GLN A 79 -3.52 -13.93 -6.17
N TRP A 80 -4.68 -14.57 -6.05
CA TRP A 80 -5.96 -13.89 -6.09
C TRP A 80 -6.28 -13.29 -4.72
N LEU A 81 -6.60 -12.00 -4.71
CA LEU A 81 -7.04 -11.27 -3.53
C LEU A 81 -8.48 -10.80 -3.74
N GLU A 82 -9.35 -11.05 -2.77
CA GLU A 82 -10.70 -10.49 -2.79
C GLU A 82 -10.71 -9.13 -2.11
N ILE A 83 -11.25 -8.11 -2.79
CA ILE A 83 -11.49 -6.75 -2.28
C ILE A 83 -12.89 -6.33 -2.71
N GLU A 84 -13.75 -5.97 -1.77
CA GLU A 84 -15.15 -5.57 -1.95
C GLU A 84 -15.92 -6.56 -2.84
N GLY A 85 -15.66 -7.86 -2.64
CA GLY A 85 -16.25 -8.96 -3.42
C GLY A 85 -15.72 -9.10 -4.86
N ARG A 86 -14.59 -8.46 -5.19
CA ARG A 86 -13.93 -8.54 -6.49
C ARG A 86 -12.58 -9.23 -6.38
N GLN A 87 -12.30 -10.14 -7.30
CA GLN A 87 -11.03 -10.85 -7.37
C GLN A 87 -10.00 -10.01 -8.14
N LEU A 88 -8.88 -9.72 -7.49
CA LEU A 88 -7.74 -8.99 -8.03
C LEU A 88 -6.52 -9.90 -8.11
N ARG A 89 -5.81 -9.89 -9.24
CA ARG A 89 -4.55 -10.63 -9.37
C ARG A 89 -3.38 -9.81 -8.84
N THR A 90 -2.80 -10.26 -7.74
CA THR A 90 -1.56 -9.69 -7.20
C THR A 90 -0.36 -10.20 -8.01
N ARG A 91 0.68 -9.39 -8.16
CA ARG A 91 2.01 -9.88 -8.57
C ARG A 91 2.68 -10.59 -7.41
N CYS A 92 2.56 -10.02 -6.22
CA CYS A 92 3.10 -10.57 -4.98
C CYS A 92 2.24 -10.15 -3.78
N LEU A 93 2.10 -11.04 -2.80
CA LEU A 93 1.30 -10.81 -1.60
C LEU A 93 2.02 -11.36 -0.36
N ALA A 94 2.10 -10.54 0.68
CA ALA A 94 2.59 -10.90 2.01
C ALA A 94 1.68 -10.27 3.08
N ASP A 95 1.90 -10.59 4.37
CA ASP A 95 1.15 -9.96 5.45
C ASP A 95 1.36 -8.43 5.45
N GLY A 96 0.28 -7.67 5.27
CA GLY A 96 0.31 -6.20 5.25
C GLY A 96 0.97 -5.52 4.04
N VAL A 97 1.49 -6.30 3.07
CA VAL A 97 2.13 -5.78 1.85
C VAL A 97 1.58 -6.45 0.60
N VAL A 98 1.25 -5.65 -0.42
CA VAL A 98 0.73 -6.17 -1.70
C VAL A 98 1.32 -5.43 -2.88
N TRP A 99 1.56 -6.16 -3.98
CA TRP A 99 2.02 -5.61 -5.25
C TRP A 99 1.05 -5.93 -6.38
N PHE A 100 0.61 -4.91 -7.11
CA PHE A 100 -0.24 -5.02 -8.31
C PHE A 100 0.42 -4.43 -9.55
N ASP A 101 -0.01 -4.91 -10.71
CA ASP A 101 0.07 -4.12 -11.95
C ASP A 101 -1.00 -3.03 -11.96
N PHE A 102 -0.67 -1.87 -12.52
CA PHE A 102 -1.58 -0.73 -12.59
C PHE A 102 -2.92 -1.08 -13.28
N GLU A 103 -2.88 -1.88 -14.34
CA GLU A 103 -4.08 -2.28 -15.08
C GLU A 103 -5.06 -3.07 -14.19
N GLU A 104 -4.55 -3.89 -13.27
CA GLU A 104 -5.38 -4.69 -12.37
C GLU A 104 -6.12 -3.82 -11.35
N ILE A 105 -5.42 -2.85 -10.78
CA ILE A 105 -5.92 -2.01 -9.69
C ILE A 105 -6.69 -0.78 -10.17
N CYS A 106 -6.47 -0.29 -11.39
CA CYS A 106 -7.11 0.94 -11.91
C CYS A 106 -7.79 0.77 -13.28
N GLY A 107 -7.49 -0.29 -14.04
CA GLY A 107 -8.09 -0.53 -15.37
C GLY A 107 -9.53 -1.04 -15.32
N GLY A 108 -9.86 -1.84 -14.31
CA GLY A 108 -11.20 -2.41 -14.11
C GLY A 108 -12.22 -1.46 -13.46
N PRO A 109 -13.49 -1.91 -13.30
CA PRO A 109 -14.47 -1.18 -12.50
C PRO A 109 -14.05 -1.21 -11.02
N ARG A 110 -13.57 -0.07 -10.54
CA ARG A 110 -13.21 0.17 -9.13
C ARG A 110 -13.99 1.34 -8.59
N SER A 111 -14.36 1.22 -7.32
CA SER A 111 -15.00 2.26 -6.52
C SER A 111 -14.05 2.72 -5.43
N GLN A 112 -14.43 3.79 -4.73
CA GLN A 112 -13.67 4.28 -3.59
C GLN A 112 -13.60 3.23 -2.46
N ASN A 113 -14.67 2.44 -2.26
CA ASN A 113 -14.71 1.41 -1.21
C ASN A 113 -13.63 0.34 -1.42
N ASP A 114 -13.35 -0.03 -2.67
CA ASP A 114 -12.29 -1.00 -2.97
C ASP A 114 -10.93 -0.51 -2.43
N TYR A 115 -10.65 0.78 -2.61
CA TYR A 115 -9.40 1.37 -2.12
C TYR A 115 -9.40 1.56 -0.60
N ILE A 116 -10.57 1.78 0.02
CA ILE A 116 -10.68 1.86 1.48
C ILE A 116 -10.40 0.50 2.11
N GLU A 117 -10.99 -0.58 1.59
CA GLU A 117 -10.68 -1.94 2.07
C GLU A 117 -9.21 -2.29 1.83
N LEU A 118 -8.68 -1.95 0.65
CA LEU A 118 -7.26 -2.12 0.38
C LEU A 118 -6.39 -1.38 1.40
N ALA A 119 -6.71 -0.12 1.69
CA ALA A 119 -5.97 0.66 2.68
C ALA A 119 -6.13 0.12 4.10
N ALA A 120 -7.28 -0.45 4.46
CA ALA A 120 -7.47 -1.09 5.77
C ALA A 120 -6.64 -2.38 5.91
N CYS A 121 -6.49 -3.15 4.82
CA CYS A 121 -5.77 -4.42 4.83
C CYS A 121 -4.25 -4.29 4.70
N PHE A 122 -3.75 -3.25 4.03
CA PHE A 122 -2.34 -3.14 3.66
C PHE A 122 -1.72 -1.83 4.12
N HIS A 123 -0.63 -1.92 4.90
CA HIS A 123 0.16 -0.75 5.29
C HIS A 123 1.13 -0.32 4.18
N THR A 124 1.39 -1.18 3.20
CA THR A 124 2.25 -0.88 2.05
C THR A 124 1.68 -1.47 0.78
N VAL A 125 1.56 -0.64 -0.26
CA VAL A 125 1.04 -1.01 -1.57
C VAL A 125 2.09 -0.68 -2.62
N LEU A 126 2.44 -1.67 -3.44
CA LEU A 126 3.31 -1.54 -4.60
C LEU A 126 2.47 -1.51 -5.87
N VAL A 127 2.78 -0.60 -6.80
CA VAL A 127 2.11 -0.52 -8.11
C VAL A 127 3.12 -0.40 -9.24
N SER A 128 3.16 -1.39 -10.13
CA SER A 128 4.02 -1.36 -11.33
C SER A 128 3.30 -0.83 -12.56
N GLY A 129 4.03 -0.10 -13.40
CA GLY A 129 3.61 0.24 -14.76
C GLY A 129 2.51 1.30 -14.83
N ILE A 130 2.59 2.35 -14.00
CA ILE A 130 1.66 3.47 -14.07
C ILE A 130 1.93 4.26 -15.37
N PRO A 131 0.97 4.33 -16.31
CA PRO A 131 1.17 5.01 -17.57
C PRO A 131 1.05 6.52 -17.41
N VAL A 132 1.53 7.27 -18.40
CA VAL A 132 1.12 8.67 -18.57
C VAL A 132 -0.35 8.73 -18.99
N PHE A 133 -1.13 9.53 -18.29
CA PHE A 133 -2.55 9.74 -18.57
C PHE A 133 -2.76 10.88 -19.57
N ASP A 134 -3.61 10.65 -20.57
CA ASP A 134 -4.07 11.66 -21.53
C ASP A 134 -5.58 11.93 -21.38
N GLU A 135 -6.18 12.67 -22.34
CA GLU A 135 -7.62 12.95 -22.30
C GLU A 135 -8.49 11.68 -22.51
N ASP A 136 -7.97 10.64 -23.14
CA ASP A 136 -8.70 9.39 -23.37
C ASP A 136 -8.65 8.46 -22.13
N ALA A 137 -7.61 8.58 -21.32
CA ALA A 137 -7.44 7.81 -20.09
C ALA A 137 -8.08 8.46 -18.84
N ASN A 138 -8.91 9.49 -18.97
CA ASN A 138 -9.41 10.27 -17.82
C ASN A 138 -10.17 9.43 -16.76
N ASP A 139 -10.86 8.36 -17.14
CA ASP A 139 -11.60 7.53 -16.18
C ASP A 139 -10.65 6.68 -15.31
N THR A 140 -9.60 6.14 -15.93
CA THR A 140 -8.51 5.44 -15.25
C THR A 140 -7.69 6.42 -14.40
N ALA A 141 -7.44 7.62 -14.93
CA ALA A 141 -6.75 8.69 -14.22
C ALA A 141 -7.52 9.11 -12.95
N ARG A 142 -8.86 9.20 -13.01
CA ARG A 142 -9.69 9.45 -11.83
C ARG A 142 -9.69 8.30 -10.84
N ARG A 143 -9.63 7.05 -11.30
CA ARG A 143 -9.43 5.89 -10.42
C ARG A 143 -8.09 5.93 -9.71
N PHE A 144 -7.03 6.38 -10.38
CA PHE A 144 -5.73 6.58 -9.77
C PHE A 144 -5.72 7.72 -8.74
N ILE A 145 -6.37 8.86 -9.04
CA ILE A 145 -6.57 9.94 -8.05
C ILE A 145 -7.25 9.39 -6.80
N ASN A 146 -8.34 8.64 -6.96
CA ASN A 146 -9.06 8.05 -5.82
C ASN A 146 -8.20 7.06 -5.02
N LEU A 147 -7.38 6.24 -5.69
CA LEU A 147 -6.44 5.34 -5.03
C LEU A 147 -5.46 6.15 -4.18
N VAL A 148 -4.79 7.15 -4.77
CA VAL A 148 -3.80 7.99 -4.07
C VAL A 148 -4.44 8.72 -2.90
N ASP A 149 -5.63 9.30 -3.07
CA ASP A 149 -6.35 9.99 -1.99
C ASP A 149 -6.60 9.06 -0.79
N VAL A 150 -7.08 7.85 -1.03
CA VAL A 150 -7.38 6.90 0.04
C VAL A 150 -6.09 6.39 0.71
N LEU A 151 -5.06 6.03 -0.07
CA LEU A 151 -3.77 5.62 0.49
C LEU A 151 -3.15 6.76 1.33
N TYR A 152 -3.26 7.99 0.84
CA TYR A 152 -2.78 9.19 1.51
C TYR A 152 -3.46 9.36 2.88
N ASP A 153 -4.79 9.36 2.90
CA ASP A 153 -5.60 9.59 4.10
C ASP A 153 -5.41 8.49 5.18
N HIS A 154 -5.09 7.26 4.74
CA HIS A 154 -4.83 6.13 5.64
C HIS A 154 -3.34 5.94 6.01
N HIS A 155 -2.46 6.84 5.58
CA HIS A 155 -1.01 6.74 5.79
C HIS A 155 -0.41 5.43 5.25
N VAL A 156 -0.89 4.96 4.11
CA VAL A 156 -0.36 3.77 3.43
C VAL A 156 0.89 4.15 2.64
N THR A 157 1.97 3.39 2.82
CA THR A 157 3.18 3.58 2.02
C THR A 157 2.93 3.13 0.59
N LEU A 158 3.07 4.05 -0.38
CA LEU A 158 3.02 3.73 -1.81
C LEU A 158 4.44 3.66 -2.36
N ILE A 159 4.78 2.53 -2.99
CA ILE A 159 5.99 2.37 -3.79
C ILE A 159 5.54 2.07 -5.22
N ALA A 160 6.03 2.81 -6.22
CA ALA A 160 5.50 2.68 -7.57
C ALA A 160 6.55 2.83 -8.66
N SER A 161 6.29 2.20 -9.81
CA SER A 161 6.98 2.50 -11.07
C SER A 161 6.02 3.15 -12.06
N ALA A 162 6.48 4.22 -12.70
CA ALA A 162 5.66 5.04 -13.59
C ALA A 162 6.44 5.52 -14.83
N ASP A 163 5.73 5.76 -15.92
CA ASP A 163 6.30 6.25 -17.18
C ASP A 163 6.80 7.71 -17.11
N ALA A 164 6.41 8.45 -16.09
CA ALA A 164 6.82 9.84 -15.86
C ALA A 164 6.87 10.17 -14.36
N ALA A 165 7.49 11.32 -14.05
CA ALA A 165 7.45 11.90 -12.72
C ALA A 165 6.01 12.34 -12.35
N PRO A 166 5.67 12.48 -11.04
CA PRO A 166 4.31 12.79 -10.60
C PRO A 166 3.69 14.04 -11.25
N ASP A 167 4.49 15.08 -11.49
CA ASP A 167 4.09 16.34 -12.12
C ASP A 167 3.87 16.24 -13.64
N GLU A 168 4.46 15.24 -14.29
CA GLU A 168 4.36 14.99 -15.73
C GLU A 168 3.41 13.83 -16.09
N LEU A 169 2.82 13.19 -15.08
CA LEU A 169 2.02 11.96 -15.23
C LEU A 169 0.67 12.20 -15.92
N TYR A 170 0.14 13.43 -15.89
CA TYR A 170 -1.13 13.79 -16.56
C TYR A 170 -0.91 14.88 -17.60
N ARG A 171 -1.24 14.56 -18.86
CA ARG A 171 -1.11 15.47 -20.02
C ARG A 171 -2.45 15.96 -20.56
N GLY A 172 -3.56 15.57 -19.95
CA GLY A 172 -4.90 16.05 -20.31
C GLY A 172 -5.20 17.43 -19.72
N ARG A 173 -6.40 17.95 -20.03
CA ARG A 173 -6.88 19.23 -19.46
C ARG A 173 -8.03 19.07 -18.46
N ARG A 174 -8.81 17.99 -18.58
CA ARG A 174 -10.06 17.80 -17.84
C ARG A 174 -9.86 17.66 -16.33
N LEU A 175 -8.78 17.00 -15.91
CA LEU A 175 -8.47 16.69 -14.52
C LEU A 175 -7.19 17.40 -14.04
N ALA A 176 -6.77 18.47 -14.73
CA ALA A 176 -5.47 19.08 -14.49
C ALA A 176 -5.31 19.59 -13.04
N MET A 177 -6.36 20.20 -12.48
CA MET A 177 -6.31 20.71 -11.10
C MET A 177 -6.31 19.57 -10.07
N GLU A 178 -7.09 18.53 -10.30
CA GLU A 178 -7.13 17.34 -9.44
C GLU A 178 -5.80 16.58 -9.49
N PHE A 179 -5.18 16.49 -10.65
CA PHE A 179 -3.85 15.88 -10.80
C PHE A 179 -2.75 16.70 -10.19
N GLU A 180 -2.78 18.03 -10.24
CA GLU A 180 -1.80 18.87 -9.54
C GLU A 180 -1.79 18.62 -8.03
N ARG A 181 -2.99 18.47 -7.44
CA ARG A 181 -3.14 18.05 -6.03
C ARG A 181 -2.63 16.64 -5.78
N THR A 182 -2.89 15.72 -6.71
CA THR A 182 -2.47 14.31 -6.61
C THR A 182 -0.95 14.20 -6.71
N ALA A 183 -0.32 14.91 -7.64
CA ALA A 183 1.13 14.99 -7.78
C ALA A 183 1.79 15.56 -6.52
N SER A 184 1.21 16.62 -5.93
CA SER A 184 1.70 17.17 -4.66
C SER A 184 1.67 16.14 -3.52
N ARG A 185 0.57 15.36 -3.42
CA ARG A 185 0.48 14.26 -2.45
C ARG A 185 1.49 13.15 -2.73
N LEU A 186 1.66 12.75 -3.98
CA LEU A 186 2.66 11.73 -4.36
C LEU A 186 4.08 12.16 -3.97
N VAL A 187 4.42 13.45 -4.09
CA VAL A 187 5.70 14.00 -3.63
C VAL A 187 5.78 13.98 -2.10
N GLU A 188 4.71 14.38 -1.41
CA GLU A 188 4.66 14.33 0.06
C GLU A 188 4.77 12.90 0.61
N MET A 189 4.16 11.91 -0.06
CA MET A 189 4.22 10.50 0.29
C MET A 189 5.65 9.90 0.21
N GLN A 190 6.55 10.54 -0.54
CA GLN A 190 7.97 10.18 -0.60
C GLN A 190 8.78 10.79 0.54
N SER A 191 8.21 11.73 1.30
CA SER A 191 8.92 12.39 2.38
C SER A 191 9.10 11.47 3.59
N ARG A 192 10.25 11.61 4.26
CA ARG A 192 10.51 10.95 5.55
C ARG A 192 9.39 11.19 6.57
N GLN A 193 8.82 12.41 6.58
CA GLN A 193 7.73 12.77 7.48
C GLN A 193 6.52 11.86 7.26
N TYR A 194 6.10 11.68 6.01
CA TYR A 194 4.98 10.81 5.66
C TYR A 194 5.30 9.33 5.95
N LEU A 195 6.47 8.85 5.50
CA LEU A 195 6.89 7.45 5.68
C LEU A 195 7.01 7.03 7.16
N SER A 196 7.26 7.99 8.06
CA SER A 196 7.32 7.75 9.51
C SER A 196 5.95 7.66 10.19
N GLN A 197 4.86 7.97 9.49
CA GLN A 197 3.52 7.92 10.05
C GLN A 197 3.08 6.49 10.27
N SER A 198 2.28 6.28 11.32
CA SER A 198 1.64 4.99 11.55
C SER A 198 0.43 4.85 10.63
N HIS A 199 0.36 3.70 9.97
CA HIS A 199 -0.77 3.27 9.16
C HIS A 199 -2.08 3.30 9.95
N LEU A 200 -3.12 3.86 9.35
CA LEU A 200 -4.47 3.95 9.91
C LEU A 200 -5.36 2.88 9.28
N ALA A 201 -5.54 1.77 9.99
CA ALA A 201 -6.44 0.68 9.60
C ALA A 201 -7.91 1.06 9.76
#